data_AF-A0A4Y9IXW2-F1
#
_entry.id   AF-A0A4Y9IXW2-F1
#
_cell.length_a   1.000
_cell.length_b   1.000
_cell.length_c   1.000
_cell.angle_alpha   90.00
_cell.angle_beta   90.00
_cell.angle_gamma   90.00
#
_symmetry.space_group_name_H-M   'P 1'
#
loop_
_entity.id
_entity.type
_entity.pdbx_description
1 polymer ?
#
loop_
_entity_poly.entity_id
_entity_poly.type
_entity_poly.pdbx_seq_one_letter_code
_entity_poly.pdbx_strand_id
1 'polypeptide(L)'
;MKIALFSIFFVSACFLNAQQRHYYLGEDLPADSVFVIDTASAAVALEARCAMPNAKEGRGEGRSWWGVAWDYRSPDDYDYIIMRPFNSDFGSLDDRRLMAVEYGTMAQEKRTVRAVETVASGVNMTKGFNTLLLEWDRGTLNVYAGSKGLDMVMTVKTPLPSSGRCKLISDSRIDVSSVVVEGSEDMTRSLLAGYDMADVMQRLAVSTDPVEGVWSYLDRETDDSRARLGGNYSVIILAADGGYEILYLDGARVNGTMWQPLMIKGVLKATPFERHYNLVWYDSMMTRMDEENHATLSEEGVFSLEFPLYRSRIRLFRQSGAIR
;
A
#
# COMPACT_ATOMS: atom_id res chain seq x y z
N MET A 1 -16.16 6.21 -27.80
CA MET A 1 -15.67 4.88 -27.39
C MET A 1 -15.74 4.85 -25.86
N LYS A 2 -16.56 3.99 -25.24
CA LYS A 2 -16.64 3.92 -23.77
C LYS A 2 -15.34 3.30 -23.27
N ILE A 3 -14.51 4.07 -22.57
CA ILE A 3 -13.35 3.57 -21.83
C ILE A 3 -13.91 2.77 -20.66
N ALA A 4 -13.90 1.44 -20.77
CA ALA A 4 -14.12 0.60 -19.61
C ALA A 4 -12.82 0.63 -18.80
N LEU A 5 -12.75 1.52 -17.80
CA LEU A 5 -11.77 1.37 -16.73
C LEU A 5 -12.18 0.11 -15.95
N PHE A 6 -11.30 -0.88 -15.93
CA PHE A 6 -11.35 -1.89 -14.89
C PHE A 6 -10.82 -1.21 -13.64
N SER A 7 -11.69 -0.97 -12.65
CA SER A 7 -11.24 -0.47 -11.36
C SER A 7 -10.35 -1.54 -10.74
N ILE A 8 -9.07 -1.23 -10.54
CA ILE A 8 -8.19 -2.05 -9.69
C ILE A 8 -8.81 -2.06 -8.30
N PHE A 9 -9.22 -3.24 -7.88
CA PHE A 9 -9.22 -3.60 -6.48
C PHE A 9 -8.12 -4.64 -6.36
N PHE A 10 -7.23 -4.51 -5.37
CA PHE A 10 -6.35 -5.61 -4.96
C PHE A 10 -7.16 -6.91 -5.00
N VAL A 11 -6.84 -7.79 -5.94
CA VAL A 11 -7.63 -9.02 -6.14
C VAL A 11 -7.45 -9.92 -4.91
N SER A 12 -6.33 -9.74 -4.20
CA SER A 12 -6.17 -10.14 -2.79
C SER A 12 -6.87 -9.15 -1.86
N ALA A 13 -8.16 -9.36 -1.61
CA ALA A 13 -8.92 -8.68 -0.58
C ALA A 13 -8.25 -8.82 0.81
N CYS A 14 -7.58 -7.79 1.33
CA CYS A 14 -7.28 -7.66 2.76
C CYS A 14 -6.81 -6.27 3.27
N PHE A 15 -6.85 -5.19 2.48
CA PHE A 15 -6.46 -3.87 3.01
C PHE A 15 -7.48 -2.78 2.68
N LEU A 16 -8.35 -2.50 3.66
CA LEU A 16 -9.18 -1.30 3.77
C LEU A 16 -8.36 -0.12 4.31
N ASN A 17 -7.14 0.07 3.82
CA ASN A 17 -6.31 1.22 4.20
C ASN A 17 -6.44 2.33 3.14
N ALA A 18 -6.03 3.55 3.48
CA ALA A 18 -5.93 4.64 2.52
C ALA A 18 -5.07 4.17 1.32
N GLN A 19 -5.68 4.17 0.14
CA GLN A 19 -5.05 3.78 -1.12
C GLN A 19 -4.70 5.05 -1.88
N GLN A 20 -3.42 5.24 -2.19
CA GLN A 20 -3.02 6.29 -3.12
C GLN A 20 -3.09 5.73 -4.54
N ARG A 21 -3.94 6.35 -5.39
CA ARG A 21 -4.11 5.95 -6.79
C ARG A 21 -3.65 7.06 -7.74
N HIS A 22 -2.80 6.70 -8.68
CA HIS A 22 -2.35 7.57 -9.76
C HIS A 22 -2.84 7.02 -11.09
N TYR A 23 -3.54 7.84 -11.86
CA TYR A 23 -4.09 7.50 -13.17
C TYR A 23 -3.31 8.23 -14.25
N TYR A 24 -2.90 7.48 -15.25
CA TYR A 24 -2.27 8.00 -16.44
C TYR A 24 -3.06 7.50 -17.66
N LEU A 25 -3.59 8.41 -18.47
CA LEU A 25 -4.47 8.09 -19.60
C LEU A 25 -3.73 8.23 -20.93
N GLY A 26 -4.18 7.48 -21.95
CA GLY A 26 -3.44 7.28 -23.21
C GLY A 26 -3.04 8.52 -24.00
N GLU A 27 -3.69 9.66 -23.82
CA GLU A 27 -3.29 10.93 -24.48
C GLU A 27 -2.04 11.55 -23.83
N ASP A 28 -1.76 11.21 -22.57
CA ASP A 28 -0.66 11.75 -21.76
C ASP A 28 0.54 10.79 -21.63
N LEU A 29 0.48 9.60 -22.24
CA LEU A 29 1.52 8.56 -22.11
C LEU A 29 2.02 8.00 -23.45
N PRO A 30 3.09 8.54 -24.05
CA PRO A 30 3.83 7.84 -25.09
C PRO A 30 4.42 6.50 -24.60
N ALA A 31 4.79 5.61 -25.53
CA ALA A 31 5.34 4.26 -25.25
C ALA A 31 6.64 4.23 -24.42
N ASP A 32 7.25 5.39 -24.15
CA ASP A 32 8.46 5.57 -23.33
C ASP A 32 8.20 6.27 -21.99
N SER A 33 6.94 6.38 -21.59
CA SER A 33 6.58 7.10 -20.37
C SER A 33 7.15 6.44 -19.12
N VAL A 34 7.78 7.26 -18.30
CA VAL A 34 8.25 6.91 -16.96
C VAL A 34 7.17 7.33 -15.98
N PHE A 35 6.86 6.45 -15.04
CA PHE A 35 5.92 6.71 -13.97
C PHE A 35 6.48 6.16 -12.67
N VAL A 36 5.92 6.60 -11.54
CA VAL A 36 6.48 6.31 -10.21
C VAL A 36 5.50 5.47 -9.40
N ILE A 37 6.04 4.50 -8.68
CA ILE A 37 5.36 3.73 -7.63
C ILE A 37 5.93 4.12 -6.27
N ASP A 38 5.10 4.05 -5.23
CA ASP A 38 5.55 4.25 -3.86
C ASP A 38 6.24 3.00 -3.32
N THR A 39 7.57 3.05 -3.19
CA THR A 39 8.37 1.96 -2.66
C THR A 39 8.32 1.84 -1.14
N ALA A 40 7.68 2.79 -0.44
CA ALA A 40 7.44 2.72 0.99
C ALA A 40 6.10 2.04 1.33
N SER A 41 5.25 1.78 0.33
CA SER A 41 3.98 1.07 0.50
C SER A 41 4.20 -0.39 0.93
N ALA A 42 3.29 -0.93 1.75
CA ALA A 42 3.34 -2.33 2.16
C ALA A 42 3.01 -3.29 1.01
N ALA A 43 2.19 -2.83 0.07
CA ALA A 43 1.86 -3.51 -1.16
C ALA A 43 1.64 -2.49 -2.29
N VAL A 44 1.96 -2.88 -3.54
CA VAL A 44 1.81 -2.04 -4.72
C VAL A 44 1.14 -2.84 -5.84
N ALA A 45 0.17 -2.23 -6.51
CA ALA A 45 -0.43 -2.74 -7.73
C ALA A 45 -0.19 -1.77 -8.89
N LEU A 46 0.18 -2.32 -10.05
CA LEU A 46 0.44 -1.58 -11.28
C LEU A 46 -0.32 -2.27 -12.42
N GLU A 47 -1.31 -1.58 -12.97
CA GLU A 47 -2.04 -2.03 -14.16
C GLU A 47 -1.63 -1.20 -15.37
N ALA A 48 -1.33 -1.87 -16.48
CA ALA A 48 -1.15 -1.25 -17.77
C ALA A 48 -2.06 -1.92 -18.79
N ARG A 49 -2.73 -1.12 -19.64
CA ARG A 49 -3.58 -1.61 -20.72
C ARG A 49 -3.12 -1.07 -22.06
N CYS A 50 -2.54 -1.93 -22.89
CA CYS A 50 -1.98 -1.56 -24.19
C CYS A 50 -2.41 -2.52 -25.30
N ALA A 51 -2.36 -2.03 -26.54
CA ALA A 51 -2.56 -2.80 -27.76
C ALA A 51 -1.31 -2.77 -28.64
N MET A 52 -1.09 -3.83 -29.43
CA MET A 52 0.00 -3.93 -30.40
C MET A 52 -0.56 -3.85 -31.83
N PRO A 53 -0.80 -2.66 -32.40
CA PRO A 53 -1.43 -2.50 -33.72
C PRO A 53 -0.61 -3.12 -34.86
N ASN A 54 0.70 -3.29 -34.64
CA ASN A 54 1.64 -3.85 -35.60
C ASN A 54 1.93 -5.34 -35.40
N ALA A 55 1.31 -6.01 -34.43
CA ALA A 55 1.52 -7.44 -34.21
C ALA A 55 1.07 -8.26 -35.43
N LYS A 56 1.99 -9.08 -35.96
CA LYS A 56 1.76 -9.98 -37.10
C LYS A 56 1.99 -11.42 -36.67
N GLU A 57 1.36 -12.33 -37.40
CA GLU A 57 1.64 -13.77 -37.30
C GLU A 57 2.94 -14.09 -38.04
N GLY A 58 3.64 -15.11 -37.57
CA GLY A 58 4.88 -15.54 -38.19
C GLY A 58 5.55 -16.67 -37.42
N ARG A 59 6.60 -17.24 -37.99
CA ARG A 59 7.41 -18.29 -37.33
C ARG A 59 8.17 -17.72 -36.13
N GLY A 60 8.08 -18.41 -35.01
CA GLY A 60 8.83 -18.11 -33.79
C GLY A 60 8.23 -16.99 -32.95
N GLU A 61 9.05 -16.40 -32.10
CA GLU A 61 8.67 -15.28 -31.25
C GLU A 61 8.25 -14.07 -32.08
N GLY A 62 7.06 -13.51 -31.79
CA GLY A 62 6.59 -12.30 -32.45
C GLY A 62 7.50 -11.11 -32.19
N ARG A 63 7.80 -10.32 -33.23
CA ARG A 63 8.61 -9.09 -33.12
C ARG A 63 7.91 -7.94 -32.38
N SER A 64 6.61 -8.06 -32.13
CA SER A 64 5.87 -7.07 -31.34
C SER A 64 5.67 -7.60 -29.94
N TRP A 65 6.15 -6.87 -28.95
CA TRP A 65 5.86 -7.12 -27.54
C TRP A 65 5.80 -5.80 -26.80
N TRP A 66 5.15 -5.82 -25.64
CA TRP A 66 5.17 -4.72 -24.69
C TRP A 66 5.13 -5.25 -23.27
N GLY A 67 5.47 -4.39 -22.32
CA GLY A 67 5.44 -4.74 -20.92
C GLY A 67 5.73 -3.56 -20.03
N VAL A 68 6.03 -3.89 -18.78
CA VAL A 68 6.34 -2.97 -17.71
C VAL A 68 7.73 -3.30 -17.19
N ALA A 69 8.60 -2.30 -17.15
CA ALA A 69 9.87 -2.35 -16.45
C ALA A 69 9.74 -1.65 -15.10
N TRP A 70 10.40 -2.19 -14.07
CA TRP A 70 10.59 -1.53 -12.78
C TRP A 70 12.06 -1.57 -12.39
N ASP A 71 12.39 -0.80 -11.36
CA ASP A 71 13.77 -0.47 -11.05
C ASP A 71 14.56 0.08 -12.23
N TYR A 72 13.84 0.85 -13.07
CA TYR A 72 14.35 1.34 -14.33
C TYR A 72 15.39 2.43 -14.12
N ARG A 73 16.65 2.11 -14.40
CA ARG A 73 17.79 3.04 -14.32
C ARG A 73 18.25 3.50 -15.69
N SER A 74 18.31 2.57 -16.65
CA SER A 74 18.70 2.81 -18.05
C SER A 74 18.04 1.77 -18.95
N PRO A 75 18.14 1.89 -20.29
CA PRO A 75 17.70 0.84 -21.22
C PRO A 75 18.37 -0.53 -21.02
N ASP A 76 19.41 -0.62 -20.20
CA ASP A 76 20.21 -1.83 -20.00
C ASP A 76 20.25 -2.31 -18.54
N ASP A 77 19.44 -1.69 -17.65
CA ASP A 77 19.36 -2.00 -16.22
C ASP A 77 17.93 -1.79 -15.69
N TYR A 78 17.17 -2.90 -15.63
CA TYR A 78 15.82 -2.99 -15.08
C TYR A 78 15.34 -4.44 -14.92
N ASP A 79 14.35 -4.66 -14.05
CA ASP A 79 13.53 -5.87 -14.07
C ASP A 79 12.26 -5.64 -14.88
N TYR A 80 11.68 -6.71 -15.46
CA TYR A 80 10.52 -6.57 -16.34
C TYR A 80 9.53 -7.72 -16.30
N ILE A 81 8.29 -7.39 -16.66
CA ILE A 81 7.29 -8.33 -17.20
C ILE A 81 6.93 -7.86 -18.60
N ILE A 82 6.97 -8.77 -19.57
CA ILE A 82 6.52 -8.50 -20.94
C ILE A 82 5.49 -9.53 -21.39
N MET A 83 4.62 -9.12 -22.32
CA MET A 83 3.76 -10.01 -23.07
C MET A 83 4.12 -10.00 -24.56
N ARG A 84 4.23 -11.19 -25.15
CA ARG A 84 4.62 -11.39 -26.55
C ARG A 84 3.73 -12.43 -27.22
N PRO A 85 2.97 -12.07 -28.28
CA PRO A 85 2.25 -13.04 -29.07
C PRO A 85 3.22 -13.86 -29.91
N PHE A 86 2.92 -15.15 -30.07
CA PHE A 86 3.69 -16.05 -30.93
C PHE A 86 2.78 -17.13 -31.53
N ASN A 87 3.30 -17.85 -32.51
CA ASN A 87 2.64 -18.99 -33.13
C ASN A 87 3.34 -20.28 -32.68
N SER A 88 2.59 -21.30 -32.29
CA SER A 88 3.13 -22.58 -31.85
C SER A 88 3.86 -23.33 -32.97
N ASP A 89 3.28 -23.31 -34.18
CA ASP A 89 3.88 -23.92 -35.37
C ASP A 89 3.34 -23.25 -36.65
N PHE A 90 3.90 -22.06 -36.96
CA PHE A 90 3.35 -21.21 -38.03
C PHE A 90 3.33 -21.88 -39.40
N GLY A 91 2.13 -21.99 -39.95
CA GLY A 91 1.83 -22.61 -41.25
C GLY A 91 1.46 -24.10 -41.17
N SER A 92 1.43 -24.69 -39.98
CA SER A 92 0.87 -26.03 -39.75
C SER A 92 -0.65 -25.99 -39.57
N LEU A 93 -1.32 -27.14 -39.77
CA LEU A 93 -2.76 -27.30 -39.53
C LEU A 93 -3.14 -27.13 -38.06
N ASP A 94 -2.21 -27.38 -37.15
CA ASP A 94 -2.38 -27.25 -35.70
C ASP A 94 -1.77 -25.96 -35.13
N ASP A 95 -1.44 -24.98 -35.99
CA ASP A 95 -0.93 -23.68 -35.56
C ASP A 95 -1.92 -23.00 -34.61
N ARG A 96 -1.41 -22.62 -33.43
CA ARG A 96 -2.15 -21.84 -32.44
C ARG A 96 -1.39 -20.55 -32.20
N ARG A 97 -2.13 -19.46 -32.27
CA ARG A 97 -1.65 -18.19 -31.74
C ARG A 97 -1.76 -18.22 -30.23
N LEU A 98 -0.70 -17.82 -29.54
CA LEU A 98 -0.55 -17.87 -28.09
C LEU A 98 0.08 -16.57 -27.60
N MET A 99 0.06 -16.33 -26.28
CA MET A 99 0.75 -15.21 -25.64
C MET A 99 1.75 -15.75 -24.62
N ALA A 100 3.04 -15.43 -24.78
CA ALA A 100 4.03 -15.65 -23.75
C ALA A 100 4.03 -14.44 -22.79
N VAL A 101 3.98 -14.69 -21.49
CA VAL A 101 4.21 -13.70 -20.43
C VAL A 101 5.53 -14.06 -19.76
N GLU A 102 6.49 -13.14 -19.80
CA GLU A 102 7.85 -13.40 -19.36
C GLU A 102 8.28 -12.42 -18.27
N TYR A 103 8.85 -12.98 -17.21
CA TYR A 103 9.61 -12.28 -16.18
C TYR A 103 11.11 -12.41 -16.41
N GLY A 104 11.84 -11.30 -16.34
CA GLY A 104 13.30 -11.31 -16.40
C GLY A 104 13.95 -10.02 -15.93
N THR A 105 15.26 -9.99 -16.07
CA THR A 105 16.12 -8.84 -15.75
C THR A 105 16.93 -8.47 -16.99
N MET A 106 17.04 -7.18 -17.29
CA MET A 106 18.05 -6.62 -18.17
C MET A 106 19.17 -6.07 -17.31
N ALA A 107 20.40 -6.55 -17.49
CA ALA A 107 21.57 -6.03 -16.80
C ALA A 107 22.78 -6.08 -17.75
N GLN A 108 23.44 -4.93 -17.95
CA GLN A 108 24.63 -4.81 -18.80
C GLN A 108 24.39 -5.38 -20.22
N GLU A 109 23.29 -4.94 -20.85
CA GLU A 109 22.83 -5.38 -22.19
C GLU A 109 22.47 -6.87 -22.29
N LYS A 110 22.50 -7.60 -21.17
CA LYS A 110 22.17 -9.02 -21.12
C LYS A 110 20.78 -9.22 -20.54
N ARG A 111 19.89 -9.74 -21.40
CA ARG A 111 18.57 -10.24 -21.00
C ARG A 111 18.71 -11.60 -20.31
N THR A 112 18.23 -11.69 -19.07
CA THR A 112 18.15 -12.94 -18.30
C THR A 112 16.68 -13.25 -18.02
N VAL A 113 16.16 -14.28 -18.68
CA VAL A 113 14.80 -14.77 -18.47
C VAL A 113 14.76 -15.63 -17.20
N ARG A 114 13.82 -15.34 -16.30
CA ARG A 114 13.67 -16.03 -15.01
C ARG A 114 12.44 -16.92 -14.98
N ALA A 115 11.35 -16.52 -15.63
CA ALA A 115 10.14 -17.31 -15.76
C ALA A 115 9.38 -16.93 -17.03
N VAL A 116 8.71 -17.91 -17.65
CA VAL A 116 7.86 -17.73 -18.82
C VAL A 116 6.61 -18.57 -18.64
N GLU A 117 5.45 -17.98 -18.85
CA GLU A 117 4.17 -18.69 -18.88
C GLU A 117 3.47 -18.47 -20.23
N THR A 118 2.74 -19.48 -20.69
CA THR A 118 2.03 -19.43 -21.97
C THR A 118 0.52 -19.37 -21.74
N VAL A 119 -0.11 -18.32 -22.25
CA VAL A 119 -1.54 -18.09 -22.14
C VAL A 119 -2.23 -18.38 -23.48
N ALA A 120 -3.17 -19.31 -23.47
CA ALA A 120 -3.87 -19.78 -24.67
C ALA A 120 -5.27 -19.17 -24.87
N SER A 121 -5.81 -18.47 -23.88
CA SER A 121 -7.15 -17.85 -23.96
C SER A 121 -7.26 -16.64 -23.01
N GLY A 122 -8.37 -15.91 -23.03
CA GLY A 122 -8.57 -14.72 -22.15
C GLY A 122 -7.84 -13.45 -22.61
N VAL A 123 -6.76 -13.59 -23.38
CA VAL A 123 -5.97 -12.50 -23.97
C VAL A 123 -6.30 -12.26 -25.45
N ASN A 124 -6.10 -11.03 -25.93
CA ASN A 124 -6.14 -10.66 -27.33
C ASN A 124 -4.77 -10.91 -27.96
N MET A 125 -4.64 -11.95 -28.76
CA MET A 125 -3.36 -12.32 -29.39
C MET A 125 -3.08 -11.55 -30.68
N THR A 126 -4.01 -10.70 -31.12
CA THR A 126 -3.94 -9.97 -32.39
C THR A 126 -3.54 -8.52 -32.14
N LYS A 127 -4.36 -7.55 -32.55
CA LYS A 127 -4.09 -6.10 -32.49
C LYS A 127 -4.89 -5.39 -31.40
N GLY A 128 -5.71 -6.11 -30.63
CA GLY A 128 -6.55 -5.50 -29.61
C GLY A 128 -5.83 -5.30 -28.28
N PHE A 129 -6.52 -4.67 -27.35
CA PHE A 129 -6.01 -4.36 -26.03
C PHE A 129 -5.90 -5.60 -25.14
N ASN A 130 -4.81 -5.66 -24.39
CA ASN A 130 -4.63 -6.50 -23.22
C ASN A 130 -4.29 -5.64 -22.02
N THR A 131 -4.65 -6.14 -20.85
CA THR A 131 -4.20 -5.62 -19.56
C THR A 131 -3.13 -6.54 -19.00
N LEU A 132 -2.09 -5.94 -18.40
CA LEU A 132 -1.11 -6.55 -17.50
C LEU A 132 -1.30 -5.91 -16.12
N LEU A 133 -1.52 -6.72 -15.09
CA LEU A 133 -1.57 -6.27 -13.70
C LEU A 133 -0.43 -6.94 -12.92
N LEU A 134 0.37 -6.13 -12.25
CA LEU A 134 1.47 -6.54 -11.38
C LEU A 134 1.11 -6.18 -9.94
N GLU A 135 0.98 -7.17 -9.06
CA GLU A 135 0.74 -6.97 -7.63
C GLU A 135 1.95 -7.45 -6.82
N TRP A 136 2.68 -6.51 -6.19
CA TRP A 136 3.70 -6.80 -5.20
C TRP A 136 3.08 -6.81 -3.81
N ASP A 137 3.15 -7.94 -3.11
CA ASP A 137 2.76 -8.07 -1.71
C ASP A 137 3.71 -9.07 -1.00
N ARG A 138 4.20 -8.70 0.18
CA ARG A 138 5.00 -9.57 1.07
C ARG A 138 6.12 -10.36 0.37
N GLY A 139 6.87 -9.70 -0.52
CA GLY A 139 8.00 -10.31 -1.24
C GLY A 139 7.60 -11.27 -2.37
N THR A 140 6.36 -11.17 -2.84
CA THR A 140 5.83 -11.92 -3.96
C THR A 140 5.24 -10.96 -4.99
N LEU A 141 5.51 -11.19 -6.26
CA LEU A 141 4.86 -10.56 -7.40
C LEU A 141 3.86 -11.54 -8.01
N ASN A 142 2.58 -11.18 -8.00
CA ASN A 142 1.53 -11.85 -8.76
C ASN A 142 1.29 -11.07 -10.05
N VAL A 143 1.24 -11.79 -11.17
CA VAL A 143 1.06 -11.21 -12.49
C VAL A 143 -0.22 -11.74 -13.09
N TYR A 144 -1.08 -10.84 -13.52
CA TYR A 144 -2.33 -11.16 -14.19
C TYR A 144 -2.34 -10.58 -15.59
N ALA A 145 -3.01 -11.27 -16.51
CA ALA A 145 -3.20 -10.75 -17.86
C ALA A 145 -4.58 -11.09 -18.41
N GLY A 146 -5.08 -10.24 -19.31
CA GLY A 146 -6.28 -10.54 -20.07
C GLY A 146 -6.90 -9.36 -20.79
N SER A 147 -7.88 -9.64 -21.65
CA SER A 147 -8.48 -8.65 -22.55
C SER A 147 -9.83 -8.10 -22.07
N LYS A 148 -10.63 -8.95 -21.40
CA LYS A 148 -11.97 -8.65 -20.85
C LYS A 148 -12.11 -8.96 -19.35
N GLY A 149 -11.21 -9.77 -18.82
CA GLY A 149 -11.08 -10.13 -17.41
C GLY A 149 -9.61 -10.47 -17.17
N LEU A 150 -9.20 -10.53 -15.91
CA LEU A 150 -7.83 -10.83 -15.53
C LEU A 150 -7.74 -12.23 -14.95
N ASP A 151 -6.87 -13.05 -15.52
CA ASP A 151 -6.48 -14.34 -14.96
C ASP A 151 -5.06 -14.25 -14.43
N MET A 152 -4.79 -14.88 -13.29
CA MET A 152 -3.44 -14.97 -12.75
C MET A 152 -2.60 -15.85 -13.67
N VAL A 153 -1.51 -15.29 -14.20
CA VAL A 153 -0.63 -15.96 -15.15
C VAL A 153 0.59 -16.54 -14.45
N MET A 154 1.20 -15.79 -13.54
CA MET A 154 2.41 -16.24 -12.84
C MET A 154 2.54 -15.63 -11.45
N THR A 155 3.25 -16.34 -10.58
CA THR A 155 3.66 -15.86 -9.26
C THR A 155 5.18 -16.02 -9.12
N VAL A 156 5.85 -14.95 -8.71
CA VAL A 156 7.31 -14.87 -8.63
C VAL A 156 7.71 -14.38 -7.24
N LYS A 157 8.71 -15.02 -6.61
CA LYS A 157 9.33 -14.48 -5.40
C LYS A 157 10.26 -13.33 -5.77
N THR A 158 9.86 -12.11 -5.46
CA THR A 158 10.64 -10.91 -5.70
C THR A 158 10.27 -9.83 -4.68
N PRO A 159 11.22 -9.09 -4.11
CA PRO A 159 10.90 -7.98 -3.24
C PRO A 159 10.11 -6.89 -3.99
N LEU A 160 9.55 -5.96 -3.23
CA LEU A 160 8.99 -4.72 -3.76
C LEU A 160 10.11 -3.92 -4.48
N PRO A 161 9.81 -3.18 -5.56
CA PRO A 161 10.84 -2.43 -6.29
C PRO A 161 11.55 -1.40 -5.39
N SER A 162 12.82 -1.15 -5.67
CA SER A 162 13.72 -0.34 -4.83
C SER A 162 13.82 1.14 -5.23
N SER A 163 13.63 1.48 -6.50
CA SER A 163 13.87 2.84 -7.02
C SER A 163 12.61 3.61 -7.40
N GLY A 164 11.44 2.98 -7.29
CA GLY A 164 10.12 3.58 -7.58
C GLY A 164 9.89 3.92 -9.04
N ARG A 165 10.93 3.91 -9.89
CA ARG A 165 10.85 4.25 -11.30
C ARG A 165 10.41 3.04 -12.11
N CYS A 166 9.26 3.18 -12.76
CA CYS A 166 8.72 2.24 -13.70
C CYS A 166 8.61 2.86 -15.10
N LYS A 167 8.58 2.00 -16.12
CA LYS A 167 8.48 2.42 -17.51
C LYS A 167 7.66 1.43 -18.32
N LEU A 168 6.83 1.91 -19.24
CA LEU A 168 6.33 1.06 -20.32
C LEU A 168 7.48 0.76 -21.29
N ILE A 169 7.64 -0.50 -21.66
CA ILE A 169 8.67 -0.95 -22.60
C ILE A 169 8.02 -1.68 -23.76
N SER A 170 8.57 -1.53 -24.96
CA SER A 170 8.09 -2.21 -26.16
C SER A 170 9.16 -2.25 -27.24
N ASP A 171 9.05 -3.20 -28.17
CA ASP A 171 9.91 -3.30 -29.37
C ASP A 171 9.20 -2.79 -30.64
N SER A 172 7.96 -2.32 -30.50
CA SER A 172 7.19 -1.76 -31.60
C SER A 172 6.18 -0.75 -31.07
N ARG A 173 5.66 0.11 -31.95
CA ARG A 173 4.59 1.05 -31.59
C ARG A 173 3.42 0.31 -30.91
N ILE A 174 3.04 0.80 -29.74
CA ILE A 174 1.86 0.40 -28.98
C ILE A 174 0.84 1.53 -28.90
N ASP A 175 -0.42 1.16 -28.75
CA ASP A 175 -1.47 2.11 -28.34
C ASP A 175 -1.73 1.89 -26.84
N VAL A 176 -1.52 2.94 -26.03
CA VAL A 176 -1.72 2.90 -24.58
C VAL A 176 -3.14 3.39 -24.27
N SER A 177 -3.90 2.59 -23.53
CA SER A 177 -5.22 3.01 -23.03
C SER A 177 -5.09 3.68 -21.67
N SER A 178 -4.39 3.02 -20.74
CA SER A 178 -4.23 3.48 -19.37
C SER A 178 -3.04 2.82 -18.70
N VAL A 179 -2.44 3.54 -17.76
CA VAL A 179 -1.61 2.99 -16.68
C VAL A 179 -2.19 3.48 -15.37
N VAL A 180 -2.34 2.57 -14.40
CA VAL A 180 -2.85 2.87 -13.07
C VAL A 180 -1.90 2.28 -12.06
N VAL A 181 -1.48 3.11 -11.09
CA VAL A 181 -0.65 2.69 -9.96
C VAL A 181 -1.45 2.87 -8.69
N GLU A 182 -1.46 1.85 -7.85
CA GLU A 182 -2.08 1.85 -6.53
C GLU A 182 -1.06 1.38 -5.49
N GLY A 183 -0.88 2.14 -4.42
CA GLY A 183 -0.08 1.75 -3.25
C GLY A 183 -0.94 1.73 -2.00
N SER A 184 -0.67 0.78 -1.10
CA SER A 184 -1.22 0.81 0.25
C SER A 184 -0.28 1.56 1.19
N GLU A 185 -0.82 2.48 1.99
CA GLU A 185 -0.02 3.11 3.03
C GLU A 185 0.52 2.03 4.00
N ASP A 186 1.84 2.03 4.20
CA ASP A 186 2.43 1.31 5.33
C ASP A 186 2.14 2.10 6.61
N MET A 187 0.99 1.80 7.22
CA MET A 187 0.55 2.44 8.46
C MET A 187 1.53 2.21 9.61
N THR A 188 2.28 1.11 9.61
CA THR A 188 3.28 0.87 10.66
C THR A 188 4.37 1.93 10.58
N ARG A 189 4.81 2.21 9.34
CA ARG A 189 5.83 3.22 9.08
C ARG A 189 5.31 4.65 9.21
N SER A 190 4.09 4.94 8.74
CA SER A 190 3.51 6.28 8.81
C SER A 190 3.21 6.73 10.24
N LEU A 191 2.96 5.77 11.14
CA LEU A 191 2.75 6.03 12.57
C LEU A 191 4.05 6.09 13.37
N LEU A 192 5.24 5.95 12.79
CA LEU A 192 6.49 6.20 13.51
C LEU A 192 6.64 7.69 13.79
N ALA A 193 6.61 8.08 15.07
CA ALA A 193 6.71 9.48 15.48
C ALA A 193 8.14 10.05 15.41
N GLY A 194 9.15 9.19 15.23
CA GLY A 194 10.56 9.58 15.15
C GLY A 194 11.20 9.97 16.49
N TYR A 195 10.53 9.71 17.62
CA TYR A 195 11.08 9.94 18.95
C TYR A 195 12.08 8.86 19.37
N ASP A 196 13.03 9.24 20.20
CA ASP A 196 13.85 8.34 21.00
C ASP A 196 13.27 8.20 22.42
N MET A 197 13.26 6.98 22.96
CA MET A 197 12.67 6.70 24.28
C MET A 197 13.40 7.43 25.42
N ALA A 198 14.72 7.53 25.36
CA ALA A 198 15.49 8.18 26.42
C ALA A 198 15.20 9.68 26.46
N ASP A 199 15.13 10.33 25.28
CA ASP A 199 14.79 11.74 25.16
C ASP A 199 13.37 12.04 25.65
N VAL A 200 12.41 11.18 25.30
CA VAL A 200 11.02 11.27 25.76
C VAL A 200 10.95 11.20 27.28
N MET A 201 11.61 10.20 27.88
CA MET A 201 11.58 10.02 29.34
C MET A 201 12.29 11.16 30.07
N GLN A 202 13.38 11.70 29.50
CA GLN A 202 14.06 12.87 30.05
C GLN A 202 13.17 14.12 30.03
N ARG A 203 12.44 14.35 28.93
CA ARG A 203 11.45 15.44 28.84
C ARG A 203 10.35 15.30 29.89
N LEU A 204 9.77 14.11 30.02
CA LEU A 204 8.68 13.85 30.97
C LEU A 204 9.12 14.03 32.43
N ALA A 205 10.38 13.77 32.76
CA ALA A 205 10.90 13.90 34.12
C ALA A 205 10.88 15.35 34.65
N VAL A 206 10.89 16.35 33.76
CA VAL A 206 10.90 17.78 34.11
C VAL A 206 9.63 18.51 33.67
N SER A 207 8.70 17.82 33.00
CA SER A 207 7.48 18.43 32.50
C SER A 207 6.53 18.81 33.63
N THR A 208 6.05 20.05 33.58
CA THR A 208 4.99 20.57 34.46
C THR A 208 3.62 20.55 33.78
N ASP A 209 3.54 20.07 32.53
CA ASP A 209 2.27 19.96 31.81
C ASP A 209 1.41 18.84 32.44
N PRO A 210 0.16 19.13 32.85
CA PRO A 210 -0.72 18.14 33.45
C PRO A 210 -1.13 17.01 32.48
N VAL A 211 -1.08 17.26 31.16
CA VAL A 211 -1.43 16.31 30.10
C VAL A 211 -0.24 15.42 29.75
N GLU A 212 0.97 15.98 29.70
CA GLU A 212 2.16 15.19 29.38
C GLU A 212 2.44 14.12 30.45
N GLY A 213 2.78 12.91 30.05
CA GLY A 213 3.12 11.85 31.00
C GLY A 213 2.93 10.44 30.45
N VAL A 214 3.24 9.46 31.29
CA VAL A 214 2.90 8.06 31.05
C VAL A 214 1.52 7.81 31.63
N TRP A 215 0.61 7.29 30.81
CA TRP A 215 -0.78 7.01 31.13
C TRP A 215 -1.05 5.53 30.96
N SER A 216 -1.78 4.94 31.90
CA SER A 216 -2.17 3.54 31.85
C SER A 216 -3.67 3.37 31.89
N TYR A 217 -4.13 2.32 31.22
CA TYR A 217 -5.52 1.89 31.24
C TYR A 217 -6.05 1.77 32.66
N LEU A 218 -7.12 2.52 32.95
CA LEU A 218 -7.88 2.45 34.19
C LEU A 218 -9.01 1.46 34.03
N ASP A 219 -9.97 1.81 33.17
CA ASP A 219 -11.13 0.99 32.83
C ASP A 219 -11.78 1.44 31.51
N ARG A 220 -12.90 0.82 31.16
CA ARG A 220 -13.67 1.09 29.96
C ARG A 220 -15.16 0.97 30.21
N GLU A 221 -15.92 1.70 29.42
CA GLU A 221 -17.35 1.49 29.24
C GLU A 221 -17.57 1.35 27.72
N THR A 222 -17.76 0.11 27.24
CA THR A 222 -17.83 -0.17 25.80
C THR A 222 -19.05 -0.99 25.45
N ASP A 223 -19.66 -0.67 24.30
CA ASP A 223 -20.63 -1.54 23.63
C ASP A 223 -19.85 -2.55 22.75
N ASP A 224 -19.55 -3.74 23.29
CA ASP A 224 -18.75 -4.79 22.63
C ASP A 224 -19.39 -5.32 21.32
N SER A 225 -20.64 -4.94 21.01
CA SER A 225 -21.26 -5.20 19.70
C SER A 225 -20.84 -4.20 18.62
N ARG A 226 -20.34 -3.03 19.01
CA ARG A 226 -19.90 -1.93 18.13
C ARG A 226 -18.38 -1.76 18.12
N ALA A 227 -17.76 -1.81 19.29
CA ALA A 227 -16.32 -1.62 19.44
C ALA A 227 -15.80 -2.49 20.59
N ARG A 228 -14.75 -3.25 20.31
CA ARG A 228 -14.03 -4.02 21.32
C ARG A 228 -12.70 -3.36 21.59
N LEU A 229 -12.32 -3.32 22.86
CA LEU A 229 -11.03 -2.78 23.25
C LEU A 229 -9.91 -3.69 22.72
N GLY A 230 -8.98 -3.11 21.95
CA GLY A 230 -7.86 -3.85 21.38
C GLY A 230 -6.76 -4.19 22.40
N GLY A 231 -6.80 -3.65 23.62
CA GLY A 231 -5.82 -3.93 24.66
C GLY A 231 -5.94 -3.00 25.88
N ASN A 232 -5.30 -3.38 26.99
CA ASN A 232 -5.19 -2.54 28.18
C ASN A 232 -3.96 -1.64 28.01
N TYR A 233 -4.12 -0.56 27.26
CA TYR A 233 -3.01 0.25 26.78
C TYR A 233 -2.27 0.99 27.91
N SER A 234 -0.95 1.05 27.80
CA SER A 234 -0.13 2.12 28.35
C SER A 234 0.32 3.00 27.19
N VAL A 235 0.24 4.31 27.38
CA VAL A 235 0.60 5.32 26.37
C VAL A 235 1.42 6.42 26.99
N ILE A 236 2.18 7.12 26.17
CA ILE A 236 2.85 8.36 26.54
C ILE A 236 2.10 9.50 25.85
N ILE A 237 1.77 10.57 26.56
CA ILE A 237 1.23 11.78 25.95
C ILE A 237 2.30 12.86 25.99
N LEU A 238 2.59 13.50 24.85
CA LEU A 238 3.58 14.57 24.70
C LEU A 238 2.99 15.75 23.94
N ALA A 239 3.36 16.97 24.34
CA ALA A 239 2.96 18.16 23.62
C ALA A 239 3.64 18.20 22.24
N ALA A 240 2.85 18.57 21.24
CA ALA A 240 3.23 18.68 19.84
C ALA A 240 2.57 19.93 19.22
N ASP A 241 2.87 20.22 17.96
CA ASP A 241 2.30 21.38 17.28
C ASP A 241 0.76 21.30 17.22
N GLY A 242 0.09 22.25 17.87
CA GLY A 242 -1.38 22.34 17.89
C GLY A 242 -2.09 21.42 18.88
N GLY A 243 -1.36 20.76 19.79
CA GLY A 243 -1.94 19.95 20.86
C GLY A 243 -0.97 18.91 21.42
N TYR A 244 -1.34 17.64 21.34
CA TYR A 244 -0.55 16.53 21.87
C TYR A 244 -0.56 15.30 20.97
N GLU A 245 0.49 14.51 21.02
CA GLU A 245 0.55 13.17 20.45
C GLU A 245 0.40 12.13 21.56
N ILE A 246 -0.40 11.11 21.30
CA ILE A 246 -0.54 9.92 22.14
C ILE A 246 0.32 8.83 21.49
N LEU A 247 1.42 8.47 22.13
CA LEU A 247 2.34 7.44 21.69
C LEU A 247 2.04 6.11 22.38
N TYR A 248 1.97 5.04 21.60
CA TYR A 248 1.86 3.68 22.12
C TYR A 248 3.10 3.35 22.95
N LEU A 249 2.91 2.77 24.13
CA LEU A 249 3.99 2.21 24.94
C LEU A 249 3.87 0.69 25.03
N ASP A 250 2.72 0.19 25.47
CA ASP A 250 2.46 -1.24 25.62
C ASP A 250 0.95 -1.55 25.74
N GLY A 251 0.60 -2.83 25.86
CA GLY A 251 -0.72 -3.29 26.30
C GLY A 251 -1.68 -3.71 25.19
N ALA A 252 -1.24 -3.67 23.92
CA ALA A 252 -2.04 -4.19 22.80
C ALA A 252 -2.19 -5.72 22.88
N ARG A 253 -3.44 -6.21 22.80
CA ARG A 253 -3.78 -7.64 22.79
C ARG A 253 -4.22 -8.11 21.40
N VAL A 254 -4.91 -7.25 20.68
CA VAL A 254 -5.33 -7.46 19.29
C VAL A 254 -4.31 -6.81 18.38
N ASN A 255 -3.78 -7.59 17.44
CA ASN A 255 -2.78 -7.14 16.46
C ASN A 255 -1.52 -6.51 17.09
N GLY A 256 -1.15 -6.92 18.31
CA GLY A 256 -0.09 -6.29 19.10
C GLY A 256 1.30 -6.36 18.45
N THR A 257 1.57 -7.36 17.62
CA THR A 257 2.85 -7.50 16.89
C THR A 257 3.10 -6.37 15.88
N MET A 258 2.06 -5.67 15.46
CA MET A 258 2.17 -4.52 14.56
C MET A 258 2.50 -3.23 15.33
N TRP A 259 2.27 -3.18 16.63
CA TRP A 259 2.49 -1.99 17.45
C TRP A 259 3.88 -2.03 18.10
N GLN A 260 4.66 -0.99 17.84
CA GLN A 260 5.97 -0.77 18.45
C GLN A 260 5.91 0.45 19.38
N PRO A 261 6.65 0.45 20.51
CA PRO A 261 6.74 1.61 21.37
C PRO A 261 7.09 2.89 20.58
N LEU A 262 6.51 4.01 20.98
CA LEU A 262 6.62 5.33 20.36
C LEU A 262 5.92 5.51 19.00
N MET A 263 5.16 4.52 18.53
CA MET A 263 4.23 4.75 17.43
C MET A 263 3.06 5.64 17.85
N ILE A 264 2.58 6.51 16.96
CA ILE A 264 1.40 7.34 17.18
C ILE A 264 0.17 6.44 17.32
N LYS A 265 -0.40 6.42 18.53
CA LYS A 265 -1.68 5.77 18.83
C LYS A 265 -2.86 6.72 18.70
N GLY A 266 -2.61 8.02 18.83
CA GLY A 266 -3.61 9.07 18.65
C GLY A 266 -3.01 10.46 18.66
N VAL A 267 -3.84 11.45 18.36
CA VAL A 267 -3.51 12.88 18.39
C VAL A 267 -4.64 13.62 19.08
N LEU A 268 -4.29 14.51 19.99
CA LEU A 268 -5.19 15.42 20.67
C LEU A 268 -5.02 16.80 20.06
N LYS A 269 -6.08 17.32 19.43
CA LYS A 269 -6.08 18.68 18.90
C LYS A 269 -6.76 19.60 19.89
N ALA A 270 -6.12 20.72 20.22
CA ALA A 270 -6.67 21.69 21.14
C ALA A 270 -8.05 22.19 20.67
N THR A 271 -8.97 22.38 21.63
CA THR A 271 -10.23 23.08 21.40
C THR A 271 -10.24 24.40 22.19
N PRO A 272 -11.21 25.30 21.96
CA PRO A 272 -11.36 26.51 22.79
C PRO A 272 -11.67 26.23 24.27
N PHE A 273 -12.03 24.99 24.63
CA PHE A 273 -12.35 24.61 26.00
C PHE A 273 -11.13 24.00 26.69
N GLU A 274 -10.84 24.46 27.91
CA GLU A 274 -9.74 23.92 28.70
C GLU A 274 -9.94 22.43 28.96
N ARG A 275 -8.83 21.66 28.89
CA ARG A 275 -8.80 20.21 29.16
C ARG A 275 -9.74 19.39 28.27
N HIS A 276 -10.14 19.92 27.14
CA HIS A 276 -10.99 19.26 26.16
C HIS A 276 -10.32 19.29 24.78
N TYR A 277 -10.28 18.15 24.11
CA TYR A 277 -9.53 17.94 22.89
C TYR A 277 -10.37 17.20 21.86
N ASN A 278 -10.21 17.54 20.59
CA ASN A 278 -10.66 16.65 19.51
C ASN A 278 -9.66 15.49 19.42
N LEU A 279 -10.16 14.25 19.35
CA LEU A 279 -9.35 13.04 19.37
C LEU A 279 -9.27 12.42 17.98
N VAL A 280 -8.06 12.21 17.49
CA VAL A 280 -7.78 11.21 16.46
C VAL A 280 -7.22 9.98 17.17
N TRP A 281 -7.76 8.80 16.89
CA TRP A 281 -7.29 7.55 17.46
C TRP A 281 -7.02 6.54 16.35
N TYR A 282 -5.98 5.72 16.49
CA TYR A 282 -5.73 4.60 15.59
C TYR A 282 -6.11 3.29 16.31
N ASP A 283 -7.04 2.53 15.73
CA ASP A 283 -7.56 1.30 16.34
C ASP A 283 -6.52 0.15 16.36
N SER A 284 -6.88 -1.08 16.71
CA SER A 284 -5.92 -2.20 16.67
C SER A 284 -5.41 -2.54 15.26
N MET A 285 -6.20 -2.24 14.24
CA MET A 285 -5.87 -2.46 12.83
C MET A 285 -5.14 -1.26 12.21
N MET A 286 -4.73 -0.27 13.02
CA MET A 286 -4.13 1.00 12.59
C MET A 286 -5.06 1.84 11.70
N THR A 287 -6.36 1.58 11.76
CA THR A 287 -7.36 2.39 11.07
C THR A 287 -7.60 3.66 11.88
N ARG A 288 -7.59 4.80 11.19
CA ARG A 288 -7.83 6.11 11.77
C ARG A 288 -9.30 6.28 12.15
N MET A 289 -9.54 6.79 13.35
CA MET A 289 -10.85 7.13 13.92
C MET A 289 -10.83 8.59 14.37
N ASP A 290 -11.48 9.49 13.64
CA ASP A 290 -11.50 10.93 13.94
C ASP A 290 -12.88 11.59 13.82
N GLU A 291 -13.94 10.79 13.66
CA GLU A 291 -15.32 11.27 13.61
C GLU A 291 -15.93 11.36 15.03
N GLU A 292 -16.27 12.57 15.47
CA GLU A 292 -16.92 12.90 16.77
C GLU A 292 -16.17 12.46 18.04
N ASN A 293 -14.97 11.88 17.88
CA ASN A 293 -14.13 11.46 18.99
C ASN A 293 -13.54 12.68 19.70
N HIS A 294 -13.53 12.64 21.03
CA HIS A 294 -12.95 13.69 21.85
C HIS A 294 -12.28 13.10 23.08
N ALA A 295 -11.49 13.92 23.76
CA ALA A 295 -10.89 13.54 25.02
C ALA A 295 -10.97 14.66 26.04
N THR A 296 -11.09 14.28 27.31
CA THR A 296 -11.17 15.21 28.43
C THR A 296 -10.25 14.79 29.57
N LEU A 297 -9.55 15.76 30.16
CA LEU A 297 -8.79 15.57 31.40
C LEU A 297 -9.60 16.10 32.58
N SER A 298 -9.99 15.22 33.50
CA SER A 298 -10.73 15.60 34.70
C SER A 298 -9.84 16.30 35.74
N GLU A 299 -10.45 16.99 36.71
CA GLU A 299 -9.69 17.63 37.81
C GLU A 299 -8.99 16.60 38.70
N GLU A 300 -9.55 15.39 38.80
CA GLU A 300 -8.99 14.26 39.55
C GLU A 300 -7.85 13.55 38.82
N GLY A 301 -7.44 14.02 37.63
CA GLY A 301 -6.31 13.47 36.88
C GLY A 301 -6.66 12.20 36.09
N VAL A 302 -7.92 12.04 35.67
CA VAL A 302 -8.34 10.94 34.78
C VAL A 302 -8.48 11.46 33.36
N PHE A 303 -7.80 10.80 32.42
CA PHE A 303 -7.94 11.08 30.99
C PHE A 303 -9.03 10.18 30.41
N SER A 304 -10.11 10.77 29.90
CA SER A 304 -11.20 10.02 29.25
C SER A 304 -11.11 10.21 27.74
N LEU A 305 -11.08 9.11 27.00
CA LEU A 305 -11.15 9.05 25.54
C LEU A 305 -12.54 8.58 25.16
N GLU A 306 -13.30 9.44 24.48
CA GLU A 306 -14.71 9.23 24.16
C GLU A 306 -14.86 8.93 22.67
N PHE A 307 -15.67 7.90 22.37
CA PHE A 307 -15.97 7.43 21.03
C PHE A 307 -17.50 7.36 20.85
N PRO A 308 -18.19 8.51 20.68
CA PRO A 308 -19.66 8.58 20.75
C PRO A 308 -20.38 7.70 19.73
N LEU A 309 -19.92 7.65 18.48
CA LEU A 309 -20.48 6.79 17.43
C LEU A 309 -20.49 5.31 17.84
N TYR A 310 -19.50 4.91 18.63
CA TYR A 310 -19.31 3.56 19.14
C TYR A 310 -19.89 3.36 20.55
N ARG A 311 -20.51 4.38 21.14
CA ARG A 311 -21.02 4.38 22.53
C ARG A 311 -19.99 3.82 23.51
N SER A 312 -18.76 4.28 23.35
CA SER A 312 -17.61 3.68 24.00
C SER A 312 -16.71 4.75 24.62
N ARG A 313 -16.11 4.41 25.76
CA ARG A 313 -15.19 5.24 26.52
C ARG A 313 -14.05 4.40 27.06
N ILE A 314 -12.85 4.96 27.01
CA ILE A 314 -11.65 4.42 27.67
C ILE A 314 -11.17 5.47 28.66
N ARG A 315 -10.86 5.05 29.89
CA ARG A 315 -10.27 5.94 30.90
C ARG A 315 -8.85 5.51 31.19
N LEU A 316 -7.98 6.49 31.35
CA LEU A 316 -6.57 6.33 31.66
C LEU A 316 -6.25 7.09 32.95
N PHE A 317 -5.34 6.54 33.75
CA PHE A 317 -4.76 7.22 34.90
C PHE A 317 -3.27 7.50 34.65
N ARG A 318 -2.77 8.62 35.17
CA ARG A 318 -1.36 8.99 35.04
C ARG A 318 -0.51 8.14 36.00
N GLN A 319 0.57 7.57 35.50
CA GLN A 319 1.52 6.86 36.35
C GLN A 319 2.37 7.85 37.16
N SER A 320 2.47 7.62 38.47
CA SER A 320 3.30 8.41 39.37
C SER A 320 4.73 7.86 39.44
N GLY A 321 5.63 8.39 38.61
CA GLY A 321 7.09 8.23 38.75
C GLY A 321 7.70 6.89 38.29
N ALA A 322 8.77 7.01 37.49
CA ALA A 322 9.72 5.99 37.00
C ALA A 322 9.16 4.58 36.76
N ILE A 323 8.91 4.25 35.48
CA ILE A 323 8.77 2.88 34.98
C ILE A 323 9.97 2.08 35.53
N ARG A 324 9.70 1.08 36.38
CA ARG A 324 10.69 0.11 36.85
C ARG A 324 10.84 -1.02 35.85
#